data_AF-A0A2S1LE33-F1
#
_entry.id   AF-A0A2S1LE33-F1
#
_cell.length_a   1.000
_cell.length_b   1.000
_cell.length_c   1.000
_cell.angle_alpha   90.00
_cell.angle_beta   90.00
_cell.angle_gamma   90.00
#
_symmetry.space_group_name_H-M   'P 1'
#
loop_
_entity.id
_entity.type
_entity.pdbx_description
1 polymer ?
#
loop_
_entity_poly.entity_id
_entity_poly.type
_entity_poly.pdbx_seq_one_letter_code
_entity_poly.pdbx_strand_id
1 'polypeptide(L)'
;MSHLTIEQRYEIATLRSQGFSMSKIGGFIGRDKSVISRELSRNSDQRNNVYKAKLAQSKASIRQHEKAKKIRFTEQIKARVIHLLEEDFSPEQIVGYCSDKNFECVSIETIYQFIWSDKKKGGQHYKHLRTKGKRYAKRGALKGSRGIIKDRVGIENRPLVVEEKQRIGDLEIDLVIGKNHKGALLTINDRASGVLKMAKINSKESQEIQEKLIELLMDWKPILHTITSDNGKEFANHKKVSEILEISYFFANPYCSWERGANENLNGLVRQYFPKKYNFDLITEEEVLRVTNKLNNRPRKRFGFKSPNEIFEQKLKQCA
;
A
#
# COMPACT_ATOMS: atom_id res chain seq x y z
N MET A 1 5.21 -37.20 12.23
CA MET A 1 6.33 -38.14 12.44
C MET A 1 7.60 -37.33 12.66
N SER A 2 8.20 -37.38 13.85
CA SER A 2 9.48 -36.72 14.14
C SER A 2 10.63 -37.44 13.44
N HIS A 3 11.56 -36.69 12.85
CA HIS A 3 12.78 -37.25 12.27
C HIS A 3 13.69 -37.86 13.36
N LEU A 4 14.45 -38.91 13.00
CA LEU A 4 15.49 -39.46 13.89
C LEU A 4 16.59 -38.42 14.11
N THR A 5 17.04 -38.27 15.36
CA THR A 5 18.16 -37.40 15.70
C THR A 5 19.49 -38.09 15.35
N ILE A 6 20.60 -37.35 15.42
CA ILE A 6 21.92 -37.92 15.16
C ILE A 6 22.30 -38.96 16.24
N GLU A 7 21.93 -38.72 17.49
CA GLU A 7 22.15 -39.63 18.62
C GLU A 7 21.40 -40.95 18.40
N GLN A 8 20.12 -40.87 18.02
CA GLN A 8 19.33 -42.06 17.67
C GLN A 8 19.95 -42.83 16.50
N ARG A 9 20.58 -42.15 15.53
CA ARG A 9 21.29 -42.81 14.43
C ARG A 9 22.56 -43.51 14.89
N TYR A 10 23.32 -42.94 15.84
CA TYR A 10 24.45 -43.63 16.45
C TYR A 10 24.02 -44.88 17.21
N GLU A 11 22.93 -44.78 17.98
CA GLU A 11 22.40 -45.91 18.72
C GLU A 11 21.91 -47.04 17.80
N ILE A 12 21.23 -46.71 16.70
CA ILE A 12 20.88 -47.68 15.64
C ILE A 12 22.13 -48.37 15.09
N ALA A 13 23.22 -47.62 14.83
CA ALA A 13 24.44 -48.19 14.28
C ALA A 13 25.11 -49.18 15.26
N THR A 14 25.17 -48.81 16.55
CA THR A 14 25.73 -49.66 17.62
C THR A 14 24.90 -50.92 17.84
N LEU A 15 23.58 -50.79 18.01
CA LEU A 15 22.71 -51.95 18.24
C LEU A 15 22.67 -52.88 17.02
N ARG A 16 22.81 -52.33 15.81
CA ARG A 16 22.87 -53.13 14.59
C ARG A 16 24.16 -53.94 14.49
N SER A 17 25.31 -53.38 14.86
CA SER A 17 26.59 -54.12 14.88
C SER A 17 26.60 -55.23 15.93
N GLN A 18 25.85 -55.05 17.02
CA GLN A 18 25.62 -56.07 18.05
C GLN A 18 24.59 -57.14 17.66
N GLY A 19 24.02 -57.09 16.44
CA GLY A 19 23.11 -58.12 15.94
C GLY A 19 21.66 -58.02 16.41
N PHE A 20 21.25 -56.91 17.05
CA PHE A 20 19.87 -56.75 17.49
C PHE A 20 18.88 -56.67 16.31
N SER A 21 17.68 -57.23 16.53
CA SER A 21 16.58 -57.16 15.54
C SER A 21 16.01 -55.75 15.46
N MET A 22 15.45 -55.37 14.31
CA MET A 22 14.86 -54.04 14.09
C MET A 22 13.76 -53.70 15.11
N SER A 23 13.03 -54.71 15.61
CA SER A 23 12.01 -54.53 16.63
C SER A 23 12.60 -54.19 18.00
N LYS A 24 13.70 -54.85 18.39
CA LYS A 24 14.41 -54.55 19.64
C LYS A 24 15.07 -53.16 19.56
N ILE A 25 15.71 -52.84 18.44
CA ILE A 25 16.28 -51.51 18.19
C ILE A 25 15.21 -50.43 18.33
N GLY A 26 14.04 -50.63 17.72
CA GLY A 26 12.90 -49.74 17.86
C GLY A 26 12.46 -49.57 19.32
N GLY A 27 12.39 -50.66 20.07
CA GLY A 27 12.08 -50.65 21.50
C GLY A 27 13.06 -49.81 22.32
N PHE A 28 14.38 -49.97 22.10
CA PHE A 28 15.41 -49.20 22.82
C PHE A 28 15.33 -47.70 22.57
N ILE A 29 15.11 -47.28 21.31
CA ILE A 29 15.12 -45.86 20.95
C ILE A 29 13.73 -45.20 20.97
N GLY A 30 12.70 -45.92 21.42
CA GLY A 30 11.32 -45.43 21.48
C GLY A 30 10.68 -45.18 20.10
N ARG A 31 10.96 -46.03 19.11
CA ARG A 31 10.47 -45.90 17.73
C ARG A 31 9.86 -47.21 17.22
N ASP A 32 8.88 -47.10 16.35
CA ASP A 32 8.28 -48.27 15.70
C ASP A 32 9.27 -48.99 14.77
N LYS A 33 9.15 -50.32 14.66
CA LYS A 33 9.99 -51.17 13.78
C LYS A 33 10.03 -50.65 12.34
N SER A 34 8.90 -50.14 11.82
CA SER A 34 8.83 -49.61 10.45
C SER A 34 9.69 -48.36 10.25
N VAL A 35 9.96 -47.58 11.31
CA VAL A 35 10.85 -46.42 11.26
C VAL A 35 12.30 -46.88 11.09
N ILE A 36 12.72 -47.89 11.87
CA ILE A 36 14.07 -48.47 11.77
C ILE A 36 14.29 -49.11 10.40
N SER A 37 13.32 -49.89 9.92
CA SER A 37 13.39 -50.53 8.59
C SER A 37 13.55 -49.48 7.48
N ARG A 38 12.73 -48.42 7.49
CA ARG A 38 12.82 -47.31 6.52
C ARG A 38 14.14 -46.54 6.65
N GLU A 39 14.66 -46.33 7.85
CA GLU A 39 15.93 -45.63 8.07
C GLU A 39 17.08 -46.43 7.46
N LEU A 40 17.21 -47.72 7.80
CA LEU A 40 18.25 -48.60 7.28
C LEU A 40 18.18 -48.71 5.76
N SER A 41 16.99 -48.98 5.21
CA SER A 41 16.77 -49.09 3.77
C SER A 41 17.18 -47.83 3.01
N ARG A 42 16.86 -46.64 3.54
CA ARG A 42 17.11 -45.37 2.84
C ARG A 42 18.52 -44.82 3.03
N ASN A 43 19.20 -45.22 4.10
CA ASN A 43 20.40 -44.52 4.56
C ASN A 43 21.65 -45.38 4.72
N SER A 44 21.56 -46.71 4.62
CA SER A 44 22.76 -47.56 4.54
C SER A 44 23.61 -47.24 3.31
N ASP A 45 24.90 -47.55 3.39
CA ASP A 45 25.81 -47.48 2.25
C ASP A 45 25.39 -48.51 1.20
N GLN A 46 25.20 -48.09 -0.04
CA GLN A 46 24.69 -48.97 -1.11
C GLN A 46 25.75 -49.95 -1.61
N ARG A 47 27.04 -49.67 -1.39
CA ARG A 47 28.14 -50.51 -1.90
C ARG A 47 28.32 -51.78 -1.08
N ASN A 48 28.08 -51.70 0.23
CA ASN A 48 28.33 -52.79 1.18
C ASN A 48 27.18 -53.02 2.18
N ASN A 49 26.07 -52.30 2.04
CA ASN A 49 24.90 -52.35 2.95
C ASN A 49 25.22 -52.03 4.43
N VAL A 50 26.37 -51.41 4.72
CA VAL A 50 26.76 -51.04 6.08
C VAL A 50 26.05 -49.75 6.47
N TYR A 51 25.42 -49.76 7.65
CA TYR A 51 24.78 -48.59 8.21
C TYR A 51 25.78 -47.76 9.05
N LYS A 52 26.01 -46.51 8.65
CA LYS A 52 26.89 -45.57 9.36
C LYS A 52 26.10 -44.32 9.75
N ALA A 53 26.07 -43.96 11.03
CA ALA A 53 25.25 -42.87 11.54
C ALA A 53 25.51 -41.51 10.85
N LYS A 54 26.78 -41.14 10.65
CA LYS A 54 27.16 -39.89 9.95
C LYS A 54 26.70 -39.87 8.49
N LEU A 55 26.87 -40.99 7.78
CA LEU A 55 26.39 -41.13 6.39
C LEU A 55 24.87 -41.01 6.32
N ALA A 56 24.18 -41.68 7.26
CA ALA A 56 22.73 -41.65 7.34
C ALA A 56 22.18 -40.26 7.62
N GLN A 57 22.83 -39.51 8.52
CA GLN A 57 22.50 -38.12 8.76
C GLN A 57 22.69 -37.25 7.51
N SER A 58 23.83 -37.39 6.82
CA SER A 58 24.10 -36.64 5.60
C SER A 58 23.04 -36.92 4.52
N LYS A 59 22.76 -38.20 4.25
CA LYS A 59 21.71 -38.62 3.30
C LYS A 59 20.31 -38.10 3.69
N ALA A 60 19.98 -38.10 4.97
CA ALA A 60 18.70 -37.56 5.45
C ALA A 60 18.62 -36.04 5.28
N SER A 61 19.70 -35.30 5.61
CA SER A 61 19.78 -33.85 5.44
C SER A 61 19.69 -33.43 3.97
N ILE A 62 20.40 -34.13 3.07
CA ILE A 62 20.35 -33.90 1.62
C ILE A 62 18.91 -34.10 1.12
N ARG A 63 18.28 -35.25 1.43
CA ARG A 63 16.89 -35.50 1.03
C ARG A 63 15.92 -34.46 1.59
N GLN A 64 16.13 -33.97 2.82
CA GLN A 64 15.30 -32.92 3.41
C GLN A 64 15.51 -31.56 2.73
N HIS A 65 16.72 -31.27 2.27
CA HIS A 65 17.06 -30.07 1.53
C HIS A 65 16.44 -30.10 0.11
N GLU A 66 16.63 -31.22 -0.60
CA GLU A 66 16.24 -31.42 -1.99
C GLU A 66 14.76 -31.79 -2.18
N LYS A 67 14.05 -32.20 -1.12
CA LYS A 67 12.62 -32.53 -1.24
C LYS A 67 11.87 -31.39 -1.93
N ALA A 68 11.02 -31.75 -2.89
CA ALA A 68 10.13 -30.79 -3.52
C ALA A 68 9.29 -30.10 -2.43
N LYS A 69 9.38 -28.77 -2.37
CA LYS A 69 8.57 -27.95 -1.47
C LYS A 69 7.51 -27.26 -2.30
N LYS A 70 6.27 -27.18 -1.81
CA LYS A 70 5.22 -26.40 -2.47
C LYS A 70 5.67 -24.94 -2.53
N ILE A 71 5.90 -24.42 -3.72
CA ILE A 71 6.21 -23.01 -3.95
C ILE A 71 4.89 -22.26 -4.06
N ARG A 72 4.53 -21.49 -3.03
CA ARG A 72 3.35 -20.62 -3.07
C ARG A 72 3.59 -19.32 -3.81
N PHE A 73 4.82 -18.82 -3.80
CA PHE A 73 5.21 -17.61 -4.52
C PHE A 73 5.81 -17.99 -5.88
N THR A 74 4.94 -18.40 -6.80
CA THR A 74 5.33 -18.79 -8.16
C THR A 74 5.89 -17.60 -8.94
N GLU A 75 6.62 -17.85 -10.04
CA GLU A 75 7.16 -16.76 -10.88
C GLU A 75 6.05 -15.87 -11.45
N GLN A 76 4.88 -16.44 -11.78
CA GLN A 76 3.72 -15.65 -12.23
C GLN A 76 3.22 -14.70 -11.14
N ILE A 77 3.09 -15.18 -9.89
CA ILE A 77 2.66 -14.32 -8.77
C ILE A 77 3.74 -13.28 -8.47
N LYS A 78 5.03 -13.64 -8.55
CA LYS A 78 6.14 -12.68 -8.39
C LYS A 78 6.11 -11.57 -9.43
N ALA A 79 5.98 -11.92 -10.71
CA ALA A 79 5.89 -10.94 -11.79
C ALA A 79 4.74 -9.95 -11.57
N ARG A 80 3.55 -10.45 -11.17
CA ARG A 80 2.41 -9.60 -10.82
C ARG A 80 2.69 -8.70 -9.63
N VAL A 81 3.28 -9.24 -8.55
CA VAL A 81 3.64 -8.45 -7.36
C VAL A 81 4.65 -7.35 -7.72
N ILE A 82 5.66 -7.66 -8.54
CA ILE A 82 6.65 -6.68 -9.00
C ILE A 82 5.97 -5.58 -9.80
N HIS A 83 5.14 -5.94 -10.79
CA HIS A 83 4.41 -4.96 -11.60
C HIS A 83 3.53 -4.04 -10.74
N LEU A 84 2.77 -4.59 -9.80
CA LEU A 84 1.92 -3.78 -8.91
C LEU A 84 2.74 -2.93 -7.93
N LEU A 85 3.92 -3.39 -7.50
CA LEU A 85 4.87 -2.58 -6.74
C LEU A 85 5.39 -1.41 -7.59
N GLU A 86 5.68 -1.61 -8.87
CA GLU A 86 6.10 -0.54 -9.79
C GLU A 86 4.98 0.49 -10.04
N GLU A 87 3.73 0.06 -9.91
CA GLU A 87 2.55 0.93 -9.82
C GLU A 87 2.34 1.55 -8.42
N ASP A 88 3.32 1.38 -7.53
CA ASP A 88 3.41 1.92 -6.18
C ASP A 88 2.28 1.45 -5.25
N PHE A 89 1.74 0.25 -5.48
CA PHE A 89 0.78 -0.38 -4.58
C PHE A 89 1.53 -0.88 -3.34
N SER A 90 0.95 -0.68 -2.16
CA SER A 90 1.46 -1.31 -0.94
C SER A 90 1.23 -2.83 -0.98
N PRO A 91 2.01 -3.63 -0.23
CA PRO A 91 1.75 -5.06 -0.09
C PRO A 91 0.31 -5.42 0.31
N GLU A 92 -0.31 -4.61 1.19
CA GLU A 92 -1.72 -4.76 1.56
C GLU A 92 -2.67 -4.46 0.39
N GLN A 93 -2.39 -3.41 -0.39
CA GLN A 93 -3.14 -3.08 -1.60
C GLN A 93 -3.02 -4.16 -2.68
N ILE A 94 -1.84 -4.77 -2.84
CA ILE A 94 -1.61 -5.85 -3.79
C ILE A 94 -2.47 -7.06 -3.43
N VAL A 95 -2.45 -7.50 -2.17
CA VAL A 95 -3.27 -8.63 -1.72
C VAL A 95 -4.75 -8.33 -1.87
N GLY A 96 -5.18 -7.13 -1.48
CA GLY A 96 -6.58 -6.71 -1.62
C GLY A 96 -7.04 -6.63 -3.08
N TYR A 97 -6.22 -6.06 -3.96
CA TYR A 97 -6.50 -6.01 -5.41
C TYR A 97 -6.58 -7.41 -6.02
N CYS A 98 -5.64 -8.30 -5.69
CA CYS A 98 -5.70 -9.68 -6.16
C CYS A 98 -6.97 -10.39 -5.66
N SER A 99 -7.39 -10.15 -4.42
CA SER A 99 -8.63 -10.70 -3.89
C SER A 99 -9.87 -10.18 -4.65
N ASP A 100 -9.94 -8.88 -4.93
CA ASP A 100 -11.05 -8.27 -5.69
C ASP A 100 -11.14 -8.81 -7.12
N LYS A 101 -9.99 -9.02 -7.77
CA LYS A 101 -9.90 -9.55 -9.15
C LYS A 101 -9.84 -11.08 -9.24
N ASN A 102 -10.01 -11.80 -8.12
CA ASN A 102 -9.89 -13.27 -8.04
C ASN A 102 -8.55 -13.81 -8.59
N PHE A 103 -7.47 -13.08 -8.39
CA PHE A 103 -6.12 -13.53 -8.72
C PHE A 103 -5.47 -14.25 -7.53
N GLU A 104 -4.76 -15.34 -7.81
CA GLU A 104 -3.90 -15.96 -6.81
C GLU A 104 -2.82 -14.98 -6.31
N CYS A 105 -2.62 -14.96 -5.00
CA CYS A 105 -1.62 -14.11 -4.35
C CYS A 105 -1.06 -14.79 -3.09
N VAL A 106 0.11 -14.32 -2.67
CA VAL A 106 0.72 -14.70 -1.39
C VAL A 106 0.29 -13.74 -0.29
N SER A 107 0.57 -14.08 0.97
CA SER A 107 0.25 -13.20 2.09
C SER A 107 1.03 -11.88 2.04
N ILE A 108 0.50 -10.85 2.71
CA ILE A 108 1.15 -9.53 2.85
C ILE A 108 2.58 -9.68 3.38
N GLU A 109 2.77 -10.53 4.40
CA GLU A 109 4.08 -10.78 5.01
C GLU A 109 5.06 -11.42 4.02
N THR A 110 4.60 -12.33 3.16
CA THR A 110 5.43 -12.94 2.12
C THR A 110 5.95 -11.89 1.13
N ILE A 111 5.11 -10.92 0.75
CA ILE A 111 5.52 -9.81 -0.12
C ILE A 111 6.56 -8.92 0.60
N TYR A 112 6.36 -8.60 1.89
CA TYR A 112 7.35 -7.84 2.65
C TYR A 112 8.69 -8.58 2.74
N GLN A 113 8.69 -9.87 3.07
CA GLN A 113 9.93 -10.67 3.13
C GLN A 113 10.64 -10.71 1.77
N PHE A 114 9.90 -10.78 0.66
CA PHE A 114 10.45 -10.67 -0.68
C PHE A 114 11.11 -9.31 -0.94
N ILE A 115 10.43 -8.21 -0.63
CA ILE A 115 10.98 -6.84 -0.77
C ILE A 115 12.24 -6.66 0.08
N TRP A 116 12.26 -7.17 1.32
CA TRP A 116 13.42 -7.05 2.19
C TRP A 116 14.57 -7.94 1.76
N SER A 117 14.28 -9.14 1.25
CA SER A 117 15.31 -9.99 0.64
C SER A 117 15.91 -9.35 -0.61
N ASP A 118 15.09 -8.71 -1.45
CA ASP A 118 15.54 -7.98 -2.63
C ASP A 118 16.46 -6.82 -2.24
N LYS A 119 16.03 -5.99 -1.27
CA LYS A 119 16.84 -4.89 -0.73
C LYS A 119 18.20 -5.36 -0.20
N LYS A 120 18.25 -6.47 0.54
CA LYS A 120 19.51 -7.06 1.04
C LYS A 120 20.47 -7.47 -0.08
N LYS A 121 19.93 -7.80 -1.26
CA LYS A 121 20.70 -8.16 -2.46
C LYS A 121 21.02 -6.95 -3.35
N GLY A 122 20.72 -5.73 -2.92
CA GLY A 122 20.96 -4.50 -3.69
C GLY A 122 19.81 -4.10 -4.63
N GLY A 123 18.69 -4.82 -4.60
CA GLY A 123 17.49 -4.49 -5.36
C GLY A 123 16.75 -3.26 -4.83
N GLN A 124 15.73 -2.84 -5.58
CA GLN A 124 15.13 -1.52 -5.46
C GLN A 124 13.63 -1.54 -5.17
N HIS A 125 13.01 -2.71 -5.01
CA HIS A 125 11.55 -2.81 -4.81
C HIS A 125 11.07 -2.02 -3.57
N TYR A 126 11.90 -1.90 -2.54
CA TYR A 126 11.57 -1.13 -1.34
C TYR A 126 11.36 0.38 -1.60
N LYS A 127 11.86 0.92 -2.73
CA LYS A 127 11.70 2.33 -3.11
C LYS A 127 10.25 2.68 -3.48
N HIS A 128 9.46 1.69 -3.88
CA HIS A 128 8.04 1.83 -4.20
C HIS A 128 7.15 1.86 -2.95
N LEU A 129 7.68 1.46 -1.79
CA LEU A 129 6.94 1.58 -0.53
C LEU A 129 6.79 3.04 -0.13
N ARG A 130 5.55 3.46 0.15
CA ARG A 130 5.18 4.84 0.52
C ARG A 130 6.10 5.49 1.56
N THR A 131 6.43 4.77 2.63
CA THR A 131 7.27 5.29 3.72
C THR A 131 8.75 4.97 3.55
N LYS A 132 9.13 4.11 2.60
CA LYS A 132 10.49 3.59 2.41
C LYS A 132 11.15 3.09 3.71
N GLY A 133 10.34 2.66 4.69
CA GLY A 133 10.77 2.24 6.02
C GLY A 133 11.02 3.36 7.04
N LYS A 134 10.67 4.62 6.73
CA LYS A 134 10.76 5.73 7.69
C LYS A 134 9.74 5.57 8.81
N ARG A 135 10.20 5.61 10.06
CA ARG A 135 9.35 5.72 11.25
C ARG A 135 8.69 7.09 11.29
N TYR A 136 7.44 7.13 11.76
CA TYR A 136 6.76 8.38 12.03
C TYR A 136 7.55 9.16 13.10
N ALA A 137 7.94 10.39 12.78
CA ALA A 137 8.40 11.34 13.79
C ALA A 137 7.17 11.97 14.44
N LYS A 138 7.13 11.99 15.79
CA LYS A 138 6.13 12.79 16.51
C LYS A 138 6.33 14.25 16.13
N ARG A 139 5.25 14.94 15.74
CA ARG A 139 5.27 16.39 15.50
C ARG A 139 4.75 17.09 16.75
N GLY A 140 5.53 18.04 17.27
CA GLY A 140 5.03 19.05 18.19
C GLY A 140 4.26 20.13 17.44
N ALA A 141 3.28 20.75 18.10
CA ALA A 141 2.48 21.83 17.53
C ALA A 141 3.30 23.12 17.51
N LEU A 142 3.59 23.65 16.33
CA LEU A 142 4.02 25.05 16.18
C LEU A 142 2.78 25.89 15.83
N LYS A 143 2.52 26.88 16.67
CA LYS A 143 1.39 27.82 16.57
C LYS A 143 1.79 28.99 15.68
N GLY A 144 0.96 29.35 14.71
CA GLY A 144 1.15 30.54 13.89
C GLY A 144 -0.18 31.12 13.43
N SER A 145 -0.37 32.43 13.58
CA SER A 145 -1.60 33.13 13.23
C SER A 145 -1.71 33.43 11.74
N ARG A 146 -2.80 32.99 11.09
CA ARG A 146 -3.19 33.39 9.74
C ARG A 146 -4.42 34.31 9.78
N GLY A 147 -4.47 35.27 8.85
CA GLY A 147 -5.54 36.26 8.75
C GLY A 147 -6.89 35.67 8.28
N ILE A 148 -7.96 36.46 8.41
CA ILE A 148 -9.35 36.07 8.15
C ILE A 148 -9.76 36.45 6.72
N ILE A 149 -10.42 35.53 6.00
CA ILE A 149 -11.00 35.77 4.67
C ILE A 149 -12.34 36.52 4.82
N LYS A 150 -12.57 37.54 4.00
CA LYS A 150 -13.82 38.32 3.99
C LYS A 150 -14.98 37.47 3.45
N ASP A 151 -16.15 37.58 4.07
CA ASP A 151 -17.41 36.92 3.69
C ASP A 151 -17.37 35.38 3.65
N ARG A 152 -16.50 34.76 4.46
CA ARG A 152 -16.42 33.30 4.58
C ARG A 152 -17.71 32.71 5.17
N VAL A 153 -18.15 31.58 4.62
CA VAL A 153 -19.10 30.69 5.28
C VAL A 153 -18.31 29.60 5.99
N GLY A 154 -18.42 29.53 7.32
CA GLY A 154 -17.71 28.52 8.09
C GLY A 154 -18.30 27.12 7.91
N ILE A 155 -17.47 26.10 8.15
CA ILE A 155 -17.80 24.69 7.97
C ILE A 155 -18.97 24.22 8.84
N GLU A 156 -19.27 24.93 9.93
CA GLU A 156 -20.44 24.70 10.79
C GLU A 156 -21.78 24.84 10.06
N ASN A 157 -21.79 25.58 8.94
CA ASN A 157 -22.97 25.75 8.08
C ASN A 157 -23.03 24.72 6.95
N ARG A 158 -22.08 23.78 6.88
CA ARG A 158 -22.03 22.76 5.84
C ARG A 158 -23.15 21.73 6.07
N PRO A 159 -23.92 21.35 5.04
CA PRO A 159 -24.97 20.34 5.17
C PRO A 159 -24.43 19.02 5.73
N LEU A 160 -25.18 18.38 6.64
CA LEU A 160 -24.77 17.13 7.30
C LEU A 160 -24.53 15.98 6.32
N VAL A 161 -25.24 15.96 5.18
CA VAL A 161 -25.04 14.96 4.10
C VAL A 161 -23.60 14.89 3.60
N VAL A 162 -22.82 15.98 3.72
CA VAL A 162 -21.40 16.03 3.32
C VAL A 162 -20.51 15.18 4.24
N GLU A 163 -20.90 14.99 5.50
CA GLU A 163 -20.15 14.14 6.44
C GLU A 163 -20.37 12.65 6.21
N GLU A 164 -21.52 12.29 5.63
CA GLU A 164 -21.86 10.90 5.33
C GLU A 164 -21.01 10.31 4.20
N LYS A 165 -20.44 11.18 3.34
CA LYS A 165 -19.58 10.79 2.19
C LYS A 165 -20.27 9.80 1.24
N GLN A 166 -21.56 9.97 1.05
CA GLN A 166 -22.38 9.06 0.24
C GLN A 166 -22.55 9.51 -1.20
N ARG A 167 -22.64 10.81 -1.48
CA ARG A 167 -22.76 11.35 -2.86
C ARG A 167 -21.44 11.93 -3.36
N ILE A 168 -21.25 11.86 -4.67
CA ILE A 168 -20.16 12.56 -5.36
C ILE A 168 -20.47 14.07 -5.44
N GLY A 169 -19.46 14.90 -5.70
CA GLY A 169 -19.63 16.34 -5.90
C GLY A 169 -19.47 17.19 -4.65
N ASP A 170 -19.19 16.56 -3.50
CA ASP A 170 -18.75 17.24 -2.29
C ASP A 170 -17.22 17.18 -2.20
N LEU A 171 -16.59 18.31 -2.54
CA LEU A 171 -15.16 18.40 -2.78
C LEU A 171 -14.42 19.04 -1.62
N GLU A 172 -13.19 18.57 -1.35
CA GLU A 172 -12.21 19.30 -0.57
C GLU A 172 -11.06 19.76 -1.47
N ILE A 173 -10.61 21.01 -1.32
CA ILE A 173 -9.50 21.54 -2.11
C ILE A 173 -8.32 21.99 -1.25
N ASP A 174 -7.10 21.84 -1.74
CA ASP A 174 -5.88 22.25 -1.03
C ASP A 174 -4.76 22.65 -1.98
N LEU A 175 -3.79 23.42 -1.47
CA LEU A 175 -2.54 23.72 -2.17
C LEU A 175 -1.36 22.94 -1.57
N VAL A 176 -0.81 22.04 -2.37
CA VAL A 176 0.43 21.35 -2.04
C VAL A 176 1.61 22.22 -2.49
N ILE A 177 2.29 22.84 -1.53
CA ILE A 177 3.38 23.81 -1.82
C ILE A 177 4.72 23.10 -2.13
N GLY A 178 5.46 23.62 -3.11
CA GLY A 178 6.80 23.15 -3.49
C GLY A 178 7.96 23.66 -2.60
N LYS A 179 9.20 23.36 -3.02
CA LYS A 179 10.43 23.80 -2.32
C LYS A 179 10.47 25.32 -2.20
N ASN A 180 10.94 25.84 -1.06
CA ASN A 180 11.10 27.28 -0.81
C ASN A 180 9.82 28.10 -1.06
N HIS A 181 8.65 27.49 -0.89
CA HIS A 181 7.35 28.08 -1.17
C HIS A 181 7.09 28.47 -2.63
N LYS A 182 7.93 28.00 -3.58
CA LYS A 182 7.77 28.22 -5.02
C LYS A 182 6.98 27.09 -5.68
N GLY A 183 6.03 27.48 -6.53
CA GLY A 183 5.07 26.59 -7.17
C GLY A 183 4.08 25.95 -6.19
N ALA A 184 2.93 25.56 -6.72
CA ALA A 184 1.93 24.81 -5.99
C ALA A 184 1.26 23.77 -6.90
N LEU A 185 0.74 22.71 -6.30
CA LEU A 185 -0.23 21.85 -6.94
C LEU A 185 -1.59 22.12 -6.28
N LEU A 186 -2.56 22.55 -7.08
CA LEU A 186 -3.96 22.56 -6.67
C LEU A 186 -4.43 21.12 -6.66
N THR A 187 -4.95 20.68 -5.53
CA THR A 187 -5.52 19.34 -5.34
C THR A 187 -7.00 19.47 -5.02
N ILE A 188 -7.81 18.66 -5.68
CA ILE A 188 -9.27 18.62 -5.52
C ILE A 188 -9.66 17.18 -5.28
N ASN A 189 -10.34 16.92 -4.17
CA ASN A 189 -10.67 15.59 -3.70
C ASN A 189 -12.17 15.43 -3.58
N ASP A 190 -12.75 14.48 -4.32
CA ASP A 190 -14.13 14.09 -4.06
C ASP A 190 -14.21 13.26 -2.78
N ARG A 191 -15.00 13.72 -1.79
CA ARG A 191 -15.00 13.10 -0.45
C ARG A 191 -15.52 11.66 -0.46
N ALA A 192 -16.50 11.36 -1.32
CA ALA A 192 -17.18 10.07 -1.37
C ALA A 192 -16.39 9.00 -2.13
N SER A 193 -15.81 9.35 -3.28
CA SER A 193 -15.05 8.45 -4.15
C SER A 193 -13.54 8.52 -3.94
N GLY A 194 -13.03 9.61 -3.38
CA GLY A 194 -11.59 9.87 -3.24
C GLY A 194 -10.88 10.15 -4.56
N VAL A 195 -11.61 10.47 -5.63
CA VAL A 195 -11.01 10.88 -6.90
C VAL A 195 -10.30 12.20 -6.72
N LEU A 196 -9.08 12.25 -7.22
CA LEU A 196 -8.22 13.42 -7.28
C LEU A 196 -8.34 14.08 -8.66
N LYS A 197 -8.60 15.38 -8.69
CA LYS A 197 -8.15 16.26 -9.78
C LYS A 197 -6.98 17.10 -9.27
N MET A 198 -5.98 17.29 -10.12
CA MET A 198 -4.75 18.00 -9.75
C MET A 198 -4.23 18.81 -10.92
N ALA A 199 -3.76 20.03 -10.64
CA ALA A 199 -3.06 20.87 -11.62
C ALA A 199 -1.89 21.60 -10.97
N LYS A 200 -0.88 21.92 -11.76
CA LYS A 200 0.20 22.82 -11.35
C LYS A 200 -0.28 24.27 -11.45
N ILE A 201 0.10 25.07 -10.46
CA ILE A 201 -0.12 26.51 -10.42
C ILE A 201 1.23 27.20 -10.26
N ASN A 202 1.46 28.25 -11.04
CA ASN A 202 2.73 28.97 -11.07
C ASN A 202 2.81 30.02 -9.96
N SER A 203 1.72 30.75 -9.71
CA SER A 203 1.57 31.69 -8.59
C SER A 203 0.62 31.16 -7.52
N LYS A 204 0.57 31.82 -6.35
CA LYS A 204 -0.45 31.56 -5.31
C LYS A 204 -1.53 32.64 -5.29
N GLU A 205 -1.61 33.39 -6.39
CA GLU A 205 -2.61 34.41 -6.57
C GLU A 205 -3.99 33.77 -6.70
N SER A 206 -4.96 34.36 -6.00
CA SER A 206 -6.32 33.82 -5.93
C SER A 206 -7.00 33.76 -7.29
N GLN A 207 -6.60 34.63 -8.23
CA GLN A 207 -7.14 34.67 -9.59
C GLN A 207 -6.72 33.44 -10.41
N GLU A 208 -5.42 33.13 -10.46
CA GLU A 208 -4.91 31.96 -11.21
C GLU A 208 -5.51 30.66 -10.65
N ILE A 209 -5.59 30.55 -9.31
CA ILE A 209 -6.17 29.37 -8.64
C ILE A 209 -7.65 29.22 -8.98
N GLN A 210 -8.40 30.33 -8.97
CA GLN A 210 -9.80 30.34 -9.32
C GLN A 210 -10.02 29.88 -10.76
N GLU A 211 -9.29 30.45 -11.73
CA GLU A 211 -9.41 30.09 -13.14
C GLU A 211 -9.13 28.60 -13.34
N LYS A 212 -8.05 28.10 -12.74
CA LYS A 212 -7.68 26.68 -12.84
C LYS A 212 -8.68 25.76 -12.15
N LEU A 213 -9.24 26.18 -11.02
CA LEU A 213 -10.27 25.43 -10.30
C LEU A 213 -11.54 25.29 -11.14
N ILE A 214 -11.98 26.37 -11.80
CA ILE A 214 -13.15 26.36 -12.69
C ILE A 214 -12.87 25.49 -13.91
N GLU A 215 -11.72 25.67 -14.56
CA GLU A 215 -11.28 24.86 -15.71
C GLU A 215 -11.36 23.36 -15.39
N LEU A 216 -10.79 22.94 -14.24
CA LEU A 216 -10.77 21.53 -13.81
C LEU A 216 -12.15 20.97 -13.45
N LEU A 217 -13.12 21.80 -13.10
CA LEU A 217 -14.40 21.37 -12.55
C LEU A 217 -15.58 21.56 -13.52
N MET A 218 -15.36 22.22 -14.65
CA MET A 218 -16.43 22.56 -15.59
C MET A 218 -17.16 21.32 -16.12
N ASP A 219 -16.42 20.25 -16.42
CA ASP A 219 -16.96 18.94 -16.82
C ASP A 219 -17.78 18.25 -15.72
N TRP A 220 -17.52 18.58 -14.46
CA TRP A 220 -18.23 18.03 -13.30
C TRP A 220 -19.40 18.90 -12.84
N LYS A 221 -19.59 20.11 -13.40
CA LYS A 221 -20.63 21.06 -12.94
C LYS A 221 -21.99 20.42 -12.63
N PRO A 222 -22.56 19.52 -13.47
CA PRO A 222 -23.88 18.92 -13.20
C PRO A 222 -23.97 18.06 -11.93
N ILE A 223 -22.84 17.56 -11.43
CA ILE A 223 -22.78 16.68 -10.25
C ILE A 223 -22.22 17.39 -9.02
N LEU A 224 -21.81 18.66 -9.12
CA LEU A 224 -21.20 19.36 -7.98
C LEU A 224 -22.25 19.86 -6.99
N HIS A 225 -21.86 19.89 -5.72
CA HIS A 225 -22.70 20.39 -4.64
C HIS A 225 -21.95 21.36 -3.73
N THR A 226 -20.77 20.95 -3.23
CA THR A 226 -20.03 21.74 -2.27
C THR A 226 -18.53 21.73 -2.53
N ILE A 227 -17.86 22.82 -2.19
CA ILE A 227 -16.40 22.87 -2.04
C ILE A 227 -16.08 23.28 -0.60
N THR A 228 -15.08 22.63 -0.01
CA THR A 228 -14.50 23.03 1.27
C THR A 228 -12.99 23.29 1.14
N SER A 229 -12.54 24.50 1.47
CA SER A 229 -11.11 24.86 1.52
C SER A 229 -10.62 25.10 2.95
N ASP A 230 -9.32 25.30 3.12
CA ASP A 230 -8.80 25.90 4.36
C ASP A 230 -8.99 27.42 4.33
N ASN A 231 -8.67 28.11 5.43
CA ASN A 231 -8.72 29.57 5.54
C ASN A 231 -7.51 30.27 4.85
N GLY A 232 -6.98 29.69 3.78
CA GLY A 232 -5.91 30.27 2.98
C GLY A 232 -6.37 31.46 2.14
N LYS A 233 -5.57 32.53 2.10
CA LYS A 233 -5.87 33.73 1.28
C LYS A 233 -5.90 33.42 -0.21
N GLU A 234 -5.22 32.36 -0.62
CA GLU A 234 -5.29 31.77 -1.95
C GLU A 234 -6.74 31.48 -2.42
N PHE A 235 -7.68 31.24 -1.51
CA PHE A 235 -9.08 30.95 -1.82
C PHE A 235 -10.01 32.16 -1.64
N ALA A 236 -9.45 33.39 -1.62
CA ALA A 236 -10.24 34.60 -1.42
C ALA A 236 -11.37 34.79 -2.46
N ASN A 237 -11.17 34.33 -3.70
CA ASN A 237 -12.14 34.48 -4.80
C ASN A 237 -13.26 33.39 -4.81
N HIS A 238 -13.46 32.67 -3.71
CA HIS A 238 -14.46 31.60 -3.56
C HIS A 238 -15.89 31.96 -4.03
N LYS A 239 -16.32 33.22 -3.86
CA LYS A 239 -17.64 33.68 -4.32
C LYS A 239 -17.82 33.51 -5.83
N LYS A 240 -16.79 33.86 -6.61
CA LYS A 240 -16.84 33.76 -8.08
C LYS A 240 -16.85 32.30 -8.55
N VAL A 241 -16.12 31.43 -7.84
CA VAL A 241 -16.20 29.98 -8.04
C VAL A 241 -17.61 29.47 -7.77
N SER A 242 -18.21 29.87 -6.65
CA SER A 242 -19.55 29.47 -6.23
C SER A 242 -20.61 29.89 -7.25
N GLU A 243 -20.50 31.11 -7.78
CA GLU A 243 -21.40 31.65 -8.80
C GLU A 243 -21.29 30.88 -10.12
N ILE A 244 -20.08 30.67 -10.65
CA ILE A 244 -19.88 30.03 -11.96
C ILE A 244 -20.23 28.54 -11.94
N LEU A 245 -19.84 27.84 -10.87
CA LEU A 245 -20.09 26.40 -10.72
C LEU A 245 -21.46 26.10 -10.10
N GLU A 246 -22.19 27.12 -9.61
CA GLU A 246 -23.50 26.98 -8.95
C GLU A 246 -23.47 26.05 -7.72
N ILE A 247 -22.47 26.25 -6.86
CA ILE A 247 -22.21 25.41 -5.68
C ILE A 247 -22.16 26.22 -4.38
N SER A 248 -22.30 25.53 -3.26
CA SER A 248 -21.98 26.11 -1.94
C SER A 248 -20.50 25.98 -1.60
N TYR A 249 -19.91 27.00 -0.98
CA TYR A 249 -18.49 27.01 -0.63
C TYR A 249 -18.30 27.27 0.86
N PHE A 250 -17.49 26.43 1.50
CA PHE A 250 -17.25 26.45 2.95
C PHE A 250 -15.76 26.54 3.28
N PHE A 251 -15.46 27.09 4.46
CA PHE A 251 -14.11 27.21 4.99
C PHE A 251 -13.98 26.45 6.31
N ALA A 252 -13.00 25.54 6.39
CA ALA A 252 -12.64 24.88 7.64
C ALA A 252 -12.14 25.89 8.69
N ASN A 253 -12.40 25.63 9.96
CA ASN A 253 -11.98 26.50 11.04
C ASN A 253 -10.46 26.63 11.12
N PRO A 254 -9.94 27.83 11.46
CA PRO A 254 -8.51 27.98 11.70
C PRO A 254 -8.03 26.95 12.73
N TYR A 255 -6.86 26.35 12.48
CA TYR A 255 -6.24 25.33 13.34
C TYR A 255 -6.99 24.00 13.46
N CYS A 256 -8.07 23.80 12.72
CA CYS A 256 -8.89 22.60 12.79
C CYS A 256 -8.63 21.67 11.61
N SER A 257 -7.38 21.22 11.41
CA SER A 257 -7.01 20.43 10.23
C SER A 257 -7.73 19.08 10.12
N TRP A 258 -8.24 18.55 11.24
CA TRP A 258 -9.04 17.33 11.28
C TRP A 258 -10.38 17.45 10.54
N GLU A 259 -10.92 18.67 10.38
CA GLU A 259 -12.16 18.94 9.64
C GLU A 259 -12.02 18.63 8.13
N ARG A 260 -10.78 18.49 7.65
CA ARG A 260 -10.38 18.17 6.27
C ARG A 260 -9.51 16.91 6.21
N GLY A 261 -9.85 15.89 7.00
CA GLY A 261 -9.08 14.65 7.09
C GLY A 261 -8.90 13.91 5.76
N ALA A 262 -9.77 14.11 4.76
CA ALA A 262 -9.62 13.51 3.45
C ALA A 262 -8.45 14.13 2.67
N ASN A 263 -8.31 15.46 2.71
CA ASN A 263 -7.18 16.18 2.13
C ASN A 263 -5.83 15.83 2.78
N GLU A 264 -5.76 15.68 4.10
CA GLU A 264 -4.49 15.28 4.73
C GLU A 264 -3.99 13.92 4.22
N ASN A 265 -4.91 12.95 4.06
CA ASN A 265 -4.57 11.63 3.52
C ASN A 265 -4.11 11.72 2.05
N LEU A 266 -4.87 12.45 1.23
CA LEU A 266 -4.61 12.66 -0.19
C LEU A 266 -3.29 13.38 -0.43
N ASN A 267 -3.04 14.48 0.28
CA ASN A 267 -1.76 15.19 0.23
C ASN A 267 -0.61 14.27 0.58
N GLY A 268 -0.78 13.39 1.58
CA GLY A 268 0.21 12.38 1.93
C GLY A 268 0.48 11.35 0.81
N LEU A 269 -0.44 11.17 -0.15
CA LEU A 269 -0.24 10.33 -1.33
C LEU A 269 0.43 11.11 -2.46
N VAL A 270 -0.01 12.34 -2.71
CA VAL A 270 0.65 13.26 -3.67
C VAL A 270 2.12 13.47 -3.32
N ARG A 271 2.44 13.63 -2.02
CA ARG A 271 3.82 13.78 -1.52
C ARG A 271 4.72 12.56 -1.72
N GLN A 272 4.17 11.39 -2.09
CA GLN A 272 4.97 10.23 -2.51
C GLN A 272 5.70 10.54 -3.83
N TYR A 273 5.05 11.29 -4.72
CA TYR A 273 5.54 11.67 -6.04
C TYR A 273 6.20 13.05 -6.05
N PHE A 274 5.64 14.00 -5.29
CA PHE A 274 6.14 15.37 -5.21
C PHE A 274 6.55 15.73 -3.76
N PRO A 275 7.71 15.27 -3.28
CA PRO A 275 8.18 15.54 -1.92
C PRO A 275 8.25 17.03 -1.57
N LYS A 276 8.20 17.38 -0.27
CA LYS A 276 8.21 18.79 0.21
C LYS A 276 9.35 19.67 -0.32
N LYS A 277 10.50 19.08 -0.64
CA LYS A 277 11.69 19.79 -1.14
C LYS A 277 11.87 19.65 -2.65
N TYR A 278 10.87 19.12 -3.35
CA TYR A 278 10.89 19.00 -4.80
C TYR A 278 10.68 20.37 -5.45
N ASN A 279 11.43 20.67 -6.52
CA ASN A 279 11.25 21.90 -7.26
C ASN A 279 10.04 21.74 -8.19
N PHE A 280 8.96 22.45 -7.91
CA PHE A 280 7.72 22.31 -8.65
C PHE A 280 7.79 22.96 -10.04
N ASP A 281 8.76 23.84 -10.27
CA ASP A 281 9.02 24.43 -11.59
C ASP A 281 9.37 23.35 -12.63
N LEU A 282 9.97 22.23 -12.20
CA LEU A 282 10.36 21.11 -13.05
C LEU A 282 9.22 20.12 -13.35
N ILE A 283 8.08 20.23 -12.64
CA ILE A 283 6.94 19.35 -12.86
C ILE A 283 6.25 19.73 -14.17
N THR A 284 6.01 18.75 -15.03
CA THR A 284 5.24 18.89 -16.26
C THR A 284 3.77 18.52 -16.03
N GLU A 285 2.87 19.05 -16.87
CA GLU A 285 1.44 18.66 -16.84
C GLU A 285 1.25 17.15 -17.12
N GLU A 286 2.09 16.57 -17.99
CA GLU A 286 2.08 15.13 -18.24
C GLU A 286 2.42 14.33 -16.97
N GLU A 287 3.40 14.78 -16.18
CA GLU A 287 3.72 14.12 -14.91
C GLU A 287 2.59 14.24 -13.90
N VAL A 288 1.93 15.41 -13.83
CA VAL A 288 0.74 15.62 -12.99
C VAL A 288 -0.39 14.67 -13.40
N LEU A 289 -0.67 14.55 -14.70
CA LEU A 289 -1.70 13.66 -15.22
C LEU A 289 -1.37 12.19 -14.93
N ARG A 290 -0.11 11.77 -15.17
CA ARG A 290 0.35 10.41 -14.89
C ARG A 290 0.19 10.05 -13.42
N VAL A 291 0.60 10.94 -12.50
CA VAL A 291 0.46 10.72 -11.06
C VAL A 291 -1.01 10.70 -10.64
N THR A 292 -1.84 11.58 -11.19
CA THR A 292 -3.28 11.62 -10.94
C THR A 292 -3.94 10.31 -11.35
N ASN A 293 -3.64 9.82 -12.54
CA ASN A 293 -4.14 8.53 -13.05
C ASN A 293 -3.68 7.35 -12.17
N LYS A 294 -2.41 7.33 -11.74
CA LYS A 294 -1.94 6.31 -10.80
C LYS A 294 -2.71 6.34 -9.47
N LEU A 295 -2.93 7.53 -8.90
CA LEU A 295 -3.64 7.67 -7.62
C LEU A 295 -5.13 7.33 -7.73
N ASN A 296 -5.77 7.64 -8.85
CA ASN A 296 -7.19 7.37 -9.10
C ASN A 296 -7.48 5.92 -9.48
N ASN A 297 -6.48 5.18 -9.97
CA ASN A 297 -6.57 3.74 -10.23
C ASN A 297 -5.95 2.88 -9.11
N ARG A 298 -5.35 3.51 -8.09
CA ARG A 298 -4.79 2.77 -6.94
C ARG A 298 -5.90 2.30 -5.99
N PRO A 299 -5.97 1.00 -5.65
CA PRO A 299 -6.99 0.43 -4.77
C PRO A 299 -6.91 1.04 -3.36
N ARG A 300 -8.06 1.28 -2.72
CA ARG A 300 -8.13 1.84 -1.37
C ARG A 300 -8.81 0.86 -0.42
N LYS A 301 -8.15 0.56 0.71
CA LYS A 301 -8.71 -0.31 1.76
C LYS A 301 -10.10 0.15 2.22
N ARG A 302 -10.31 1.46 2.35
CA ARG A 302 -11.61 2.04 2.75
C ARG A 302 -12.77 1.71 1.80
N PHE A 303 -12.46 1.27 0.58
CA PHE A 303 -13.41 0.92 -0.47
C PHE A 303 -13.40 -0.57 -0.80
N GLY A 304 -12.94 -1.41 0.13
CA GLY A 304 -12.80 -2.85 -0.15
C GLY A 304 -11.78 -3.13 -1.25
N PHE A 305 -10.76 -2.28 -1.39
CA PHE A 305 -9.72 -2.35 -2.44
C PHE A 305 -10.19 -2.03 -3.86
N LYS A 306 -11.37 -1.42 -4.02
CA LYS A 306 -11.69 -0.70 -5.26
C LYS A 306 -10.89 0.60 -5.35
N SER A 307 -10.60 1.03 -6.58
CA SER A 307 -9.95 2.30 -6.89
C SER A 307 -10.95 3.47 -6.81
N PRO A 308 -10.46 4.72 -6.62
CA PRO A 308 -11.31 5.90 -6.69
C PRO A 308 -12.16 5.99 -7.96
N ASN A 309 -11.58 5.67 -9.13
CA ASN A 309 -12.32 5.65 -10.39
C ASN A 309 -13.47 4.64 -10.39
N GLU A 310 -13.24 3.41 -9.90
CA GLU A 310 -14.30 2.39 -9.81
C GLU A 310 -15.43 2.83 -8.86
N ILE A 311 -15.11 3.51 -7.75
CA ILE A 311 -16.11 4.03 -6.82
C ILE A 311 -16.87 5.21 -7.41
N PHE A 312 -16.18 6.11 -8.09
CA PHE A 312 -16.79 7.25 -8.76
C PHE A 312 -17.78 6.80 -9.84
N GLU A 313 -17.38 5.84 -10.69
CA GLU A 313 -18.25 5.26 -11.70
C GLU A 313 -19.48 4.56 -11.08
N GLN A 314 -19.29 3.81 -10.00
CA GLN A 314 -20.40 3.15 -9.27
C GLN A 314 -21.39 4.18 -8.72
N LYS A 315 -20.91 5.29 -8.16
CA LYS A 315 -21.76 6.34 -7.61
C LYS A 315 -22.44 7.16 -8.70
N LEU A 316 -21.75 7.45 -9.81
CA LEU A 316 -22.35 8.11 -10.97
C LEU A 316 -23.56 7.34 -11.49
N LYS A 317 -23.45 6.01 -11.61
CA LYS A 317 -24.56 5.14 -12.04
C LYS A 317 -25.72 5.07 -11.04
N GLN A 318 -25.50 5.43 -9.78
CA GLN A 318 -26.56 5.51 -8.77
C GLN A 318 -27.30 6.85 -8.78
N CYS A 319 -26.68 7.89 -9.34
CA CYS A 319 -27.24 9.23 -9.45
C CYS A 319 -27.93 9.50 -10.80
N ALA A 320 -27.67 8.68 -11.82
CA ALA A 320 -28.30 8.75 -13.15
C ALA A 320 -29.60 7.93 -13.19
#